data_AF-A0AAT9PJ88-F1
#
_entry.id   AF-A0AAT9PJ88-F1
#
_cell.length_a   1.000
_cell.length_b   1.000
_cell.length_c   1.000
_cell.angle_alpha   90.00
_cell.angle_beta   90.00
_cell.angle_gamma   90.00
#
_symmetry.space_group_name_H-M   'P 1'
#
loop_
_entity.id
_entity.type
_entity.pdbx_description
1 polymer ?
#
loop_
_entity_poly.entity_id
_entity_poly.type
_entity_poly.pdbx_seq_one_letter_code
_entity_poly.pdbx_strand_id
1 'polypeptide(L)'
;MDVKPSNNEDLNINVVPFGPSPKKINQIISVLENNHSVQQFLQGTRHLLLSLEFINREDTPSDRNKCKNHPKSDTPSSPSHYQATYYDYTNNRTVIANGHINKPSHISVSQFDSQPLPSPEEFELAVNIVQENPELGRLIRENLVRPYRAMPSLIETELPDGQIERTLAVGLIPCGIISDENAEVEKQDTLEPLHQIVGANMIRREVIFYENGAPPFSIANDQICEPPPDSNQSTSNKGDLGQVQVTVHQGGTELWSFTAVRPASSTGIVGSGIELRHVKYREKQVLYRAHLPILNVRYDNDICGPFRDWQWMEGKIEAIGTDVAPGFRLCSTPARTILDTGFDTGNYLGVAIYVDGQEVVLVSEMQAGWYRYISEWRLHADGTILPRFGFSAIANSCTCKRHIHHAYWRFDFDIVTPGNNVVQEFNNPPIIGESNLHTKNYEIRRLRSPSHNRQWIISNKSTGEGYTLIPGTNDGSADSFGVGDVWILRYHSSELDDGQGFTVDVNKARANIDKFLNGEFINGQDVVIWYSAHFVHDESSEEEIKSVVGPELKPRNW
;
A
#
# COMPACT_ATOMS: atom_id res chain seq x y z
N MET A 1 -15.16 -51.38 2.22
CA MET A 1 -13.84 -50.92 1.74
C MET A 1 -14.10 -49.59 1.08
N ASP A 2 -14.03 -48.52 1.87
CA ASP A 2 -14.25 -47.17 1.39
C ASP A 2 -13.02 -46.73 0.60
N VAL A 3 -13.23 -46.52 -0.69
CA VAL A 3 -12.25 -45.91 -1.57
C VAL A 3 -12.16 -44.44 -1.19
N LYS A 4 -11.09 -44.05 -0.48
CA LYS A 4 -10.68 -42.65 -0.38
C LYS A 4 -10.47 -42.14 -1.82
N PRO A 5 -11.06 -41.00 -2.23
CA PRO A 5 -10.65 -40.37 -3.46
C PRO A 5 -9.23 -39.82 -3.25
N SER A 6 -8.23 -40.54 -3.78
CA SER A 6 -6.94 -39.97 -4.13
C SER A 6 -7.14 -39.15 -5.41
N ASN A 7 -7.24 -37.84 -5.30
CA ASN A 7 -7.01 -36.91 -6.41
C ASN A 7 -6.51 -35.60 -5.80
N ASN A 8 -5.25 -35.59 -5.36
CA ASN A 8 -4.55 -34.36 -5.03
C ASN A 8 -3.96 -33.85 -6.36
N GLU A 9 -4.83 -33.41 -7.26
CA GLU A 9 -4.38 -32.79 -8.51
C GLU A 9 -3.76 -31.43 -8.20
N ASP A 10 -2.59 -31.16 -8.77
CA ASP A 10 -1.88 -29.90 -8.56
C ASP A 10 -2.66 -28.72 -9.16
N LEU A 11 -2.55 -27.56 -8.52
CA LEU A 11 -3.10 -26.32 -9.06
C LEU A 11 -2.29 -25.85 -10.27
N ASN A 12 -3.00 -25.48 -11.33
CA ASN A 12 -2.40 -24.89 -12.53
C ASN A 12 -2.84 -23.42 -12.66
N ILE A 13 -1.86 -22.53 -12.76
CA ILE A 13 -2.06 -21.09 -12.89
C ILE A 13 -1.77 -20.66 -14.32
N ASN A 14 -2.74 -20.00 -14.95
CA ASN A 14 -2.55 -19.26 -16.19
C ASN A 14 -2.65 -17.76 -15.91
N VAL A 15 -1.66 -17.02 -16.41
CA VAL A 15 -1.50 -15.58 -16.19
C VAL A 15 -1.33 -14.89 -17.54
N VAL A 16 -2.18 -13.93 -17.85
CA VAL A 16 -2.08 -13.14 -19.09
C VAL A 16 -2.04 -11.65 -18.79
N PRO A 17 -1.17 -10.86 -19.47
CA PRO A 17 -1.12 -9.41 -19.29
C PRO A 17 -2.48 -8.75 -19.54
N PHE A 18 -2.81 -7.76 -18.71
CA PHE A 18 -4.02 -6.96 -18.81
C PHE A 18 -3.67 -5.46 -18.82
N GLY A 19 -4.39 -4.65 -19.61
CA GLY A 19 -4.17 -3.20 -19.69
C GLY A 19 -3.39 -2.72 -20.93
N PRO A 20 -2.91 -1.46 -20.93
CA PRO A 20 -2.25 -0.85 -22.08
C PRO A 20 -0.91 -1.55 -22.39
N SER A 21 -0.61 -1.72 -23.68
CA SER A 21 0.66 -2.34 -24.10
C SER A 21 1.86 -1.41 -23.85
N PRO A 22 3.07 -1.96 -23.62
CA PRO A 22 4.28 -1.15 -23.46
C PRO A 22 4.52 -0.15 -24.61
N LYS A 23 4.21 -0.56 -25.86
CA LYS A 23 4.28 0.32 -27.03
C LYS A 23 3.36 1.53 -26.91
N LYS A 24 2.13 1.33 -26.41
CA LYS A 24 1.14 2.40 -26.25
C LYS A 24 1.58 3.41 -25.19
N ILE A 25 2.31 2.94 -24.18
CA ILE A 25 2.79 3.73 -23.06
C ILE A 25 3.99 4.59 -23.45
N ASN A 26 4.96 4.01 -24.16
CA ASN A 26 6.07 4.77 -24.74
C ASN A 26 5.57 5.86 -25.69
N GLN A 27 4.48 5.61 -26.42
CA GLN A 27 3.81 6.65 -27.21
C GLN A 27 3.28 7.78 -26.33
N ILE A 28 2.65 7.49 -25.19
CA ILE A 28 2.11 8.50 -24.27
C ILE A 28 3.23 9.33 -23.65
N ILE A 29 4.32 8.70 -23.20
CA ILE A 29 5.51 9.38 -22.66
C ILE A 29 6.07 10.37 -23.70
N SER A 30 6.30 9.89 -24.92
CA SER A 30 6.80 10.75 -26.01
C SER A 30 5.84 11.90 -26.34
N VAL A 31 4.52 11.67 -26.25
CA VAL A 31 3.54 12.75 -26.45
C VAL A 31 3.60 13.76 -25.31
N LEU A 32 3.66 13.33 -24.06
CA LEU A 32 3.76 14.22 -22.89
C LEU A 32 4.99 15.13 -22.98
N GLU A 33 6.15 14.57 -23.33
CA GLU A 33 7.40 15.32 -23.50
C GLU A 33 7.31 16.43 -24.55
N ASN A 34 6.55 16.22 -25.63
CA ASN A 34 6.50 17.13 -26.78
C ASN A 34 5.19 17.92 -26.88
N ASN A 35 4.24 17.73 -25.96
CA ASN A 35 2.92 18.36 -26.04
C ASN A 35 3.01 19.86 -25.70
N HIS A 36 2.48 20.71 -26.59
CA HIS A 36 2.51 22.17 -26.41
C HIS A 36 1.86 22.63 -25.08
N SER A 37 0.74 22.02 -24.67
CA SER A 37 0.05 22.38 -23.43
C SER A 37 0.89 22.04 -22.19
N VAL A 38 1.69 20.97 -22.23
CA VAL A 38 2.62 20.61 -21.15
C VAL A 38 3.83 21.53 -21.16
N GLN A 39 4.42 21.75 -22.34
CA GLN A 39 5.60 22.59 -22.52
C GLN A 39 5.34 24.06 -22.17
N GLN A 40 4.10 24.56 -22.29
CA GLN A 40 3.74 25.88 -21.81
C GLN A 40 4.05 26.10 -20.31
N PHE A 41 4.05 25.04 -19.51
CA PHE A 41 4.36 25.10 -18.08
C PHE A 41 5.82 24.73 -17.75
N LEU A 42 6.41 23.81 -18.52
CA LEU A 42 7.68 23.15 -18.15
C LEU A 42 8.88 23.56 -19.01
N GLN A 43 8.66 24.20 -20.17
CA GLN A 43 9.75 24.56 -21.06
C GLN A 43 10.67 25.58 -20.39
N GLY A 44 11.97 25.26 -20.33
CA GLY A 44 12.98 26.12 -19.72
C GLY A 44 12.99 26.15 -18.19
N THR A 45 12.14 25.34 -17.54
CA THR A 45 12.14 25.18 -16.08
C THR A 45 12.95 23.95 -15.67
N ARG A 46 13.46 23.94 -14.44
CA ARG A 46 13.99 22.74 -13.82
C ARG A 46 12.81 21.95 -13.27
N HIS A 47 12.54 20.78 -13.84
CA HIS A 47 11.41 19.94 -13.46
C HIS A 47 11.74 18.46 -13.52
N LEU A 48 10.91 17.64 -12.87
CA LEU A 48 10.99 16.17 -12.91
C LEU A 48 9.58 15.59 -13.03
N LEU A 49 9.42 14.54 -13.84
CA LEU A 49 8.22 13.69 -13.82
C LEU A 49 8.30 12.77 -12.59
N LEU A 50 7.38 12.94 -11.64
CA LEU A 50 7.34 12.16 -10.41
C LEU A 50 6.49 10.89 -10.53
N SER A 51 5.40 10.94 -11.29
CA SER A 51 4.54 9.76 -11.52
C SER A 51 3.84 9.82 -12.88
N LEU A 52 3.59 8.64 -13.46
CA LEU A 52 2.72 8.47 -14.63
C LEU A 52 1.75 7.31 -14.36
N GLU A 53 0.54 7.67 -13.94
CA GLU A 53 -0.47 6.72 -13.48
C GLU A 53 -1.49 6.40 -14.59
N PHE A 54 -1.88 5.13 -14.73
CA PHE A 54 -2.91 4.67 -15.67
C PHE A 54 -4.17 4.29 -14.90
N ILE A 55 -5.22 5.07 -15.09
CA ILE A 55 -6.41 5.06 -14.22
C ILE A 55 -7.69 4.84 -15.01
N ASN A 56 -8.68 4.19 -14.39
CA ASN A 56 -10.05 4.23 -14.87
C ASN A 56 -10.66 5.58 -14.50
N ARG A 57 -11.61 6.05 -15.33
CA ARG A 57 -12.22 7.37 -15.12
C ARG A 57 -12.93 7.45 -13.77
N GLU A 58 -13.66 6.40 -13.40
CA GLU A 58 -14.35 6.31 -12.11
C GLU A 58 -13.40 6.30 -10.90
N ASP A 59 -12.15 5.89 -11.07
CA ASP A 59 -11.16 5.84 -10.00
C ASP A 59 -10.49 7.23 -9.75
N THR A 60 -10.69 8.22 -10.65
CA THR A 60 -10.00 9.52 -10.60
C THR A 60 -10.53 10.48 -9.52
N PRO A 61 -9.67 11.07 -8.66
CA PRO A 61 -10.11 11.95 -7.57
C PRO A 61 -10.99 13.13 -8.00
N SER A 62 -10.72 13.72 -9.17
CA SER A 62 -11.45 14.89 -9.70
C SER A 62 -12.88 14.59 -10.16
N ASP A 63 -13.16 13.34 -10.56
CA ASP A 63 -14.51 12.92 -11.00
C ASP A 63 -15.23 12.03 -9.96
N ARG A 64 -14.58 11.63 -8.86
CA ARG A 64 -15.19 10.82 -7.77
C ARG A 64 -16.54 11.39 -7.29
N ASN A 65 -16.65 12.69 -7.07
CA ASN A 65 -17.91 13.32 -6.63
C ASN A 65 -19.00 13.37 -7.72
N LYS A 66 -18.62 13.34 -9.01
CA LYS A 66 -19.56 13.35 -10.15
C LYS A 66 -20.03 11.94 -10.52
N CYS A 67 -19.23 10.93 -10.19
CA CYS A 67 -19.47 9.53 -10.51
C CYS A 67 -20.08 8.73 -9.34
N LYS A 68 -20.65 9.38 -8.31
CA LYS A 68 -21.38 8.67 -7.24
C LYS A 68 -22.42 7.73 -7.86
N ASN A 69 -22.35 6.44 -7.54
CA ASN A 69 -23.17 5.36 -8.12
C ASN A 69 -22.87 5.01 -9.59
N HIS A 70 -21.63 5.14 -10.04
CA HIS A 70 -21.26 4.57 -11.34
C HIS A 70 -21.54 3.05 -11.32
N PRO A 71 -22.27 2.51 -12.32
CA PRO A 71 -22.61 1.09 -12.31
C PRO A 71 -21.35 0.25 -12.43
N LYS A 72 -21.34 -0.89 -11.72
CA LYS A 72 -20.34 -1.94 -11.88
C LYS A 72 -20.43 -2.53 -13.29
N SER A 73 -19.28 -2.82 -13.87
CA SER A 73 -19.16 -3.60 -15.10
C SER A 73 -19.10 -5.09 -14.76
N ASP A 74 -19.72 -5.95 -15.56
CA ASP A 74 -19.62 -7.41 -15.39
C ASP A 74 -18.22 -7.94 -15.79
N THR A 75 -17.47 -7.16 -16.56
CA THR A 75 -16.13 -7.51 -17.05
C THR A 75 -15.07 -6.50 -16.61
N PRO A 76 -13.83 -6.94 -16.35
CA PRO A 76 -12.71 -6.05 -16.10
C PRO A 76 -12.50 -5.07 -17.27
N SER A 77 -12.38 -3.79 -16.96
CA SER A 77 -12.02 -2.75 -17.93
C SER A 77 -10.56 -2.36 -17.78
N SER A 78 -9.85 -2.28 -18.92
CA SER A 78 -8.53 -1.67 -18.99
C SER A 78 -8.62 -0.17 -18.63
N PRO A 79 -7.58 0.39 -17.98
CA PRO A 79 -7.41 1.83 -17.86
C PRO A 79 -7.72 2.58 -19.16
N SER A 80 -8.38 3.74 -19.04
CA SER A 80 -8.78 4.58 -20.17
C SER A 80 -8.08 5.93 -20.18
N HIS A 81 -7.57 6.38 -19.03
CA HIS A 81 -6.94 7.67 -18.83
C HIS A 81 -5.54 7.50 -18.25
N TYR A 82 -4.74 8.55 -18.38
CA TYR A 82 -3.45 8.67 -17.69
C TYR A 82 -3.34 10.03 -17.01
N GLN A 83 -2.55 10.07 -15.94
CA GLN A 83 -2.18 11.27 -15.20
C GLN A 83 -0.67 11.31 -15.03
N ALA A 84 -0.03 12.37 -15.52
CA ALA A 84 1.38 12.65 -15.31
C ALA A 84 1.55 13.77 -14.30
N THR A 85 2.31 13.53 -13.24
CA THR A 85 2.58 14.50 -12.17
C THR A 85 4.02 14.95 -12.25
N TYR A 86 4.23 16.23 -12.52
CA TYR A 86 5.55 16.86 -12.54
C TYR A 86 5.71 17.78 -11.34
N TYR A 87 6.94 17.90 -10.85
CA TYR A 87 7.31 19.00 -9.99
C TYR A 87 8.22 19.98 -10.72
N ASP A 88 7.83 21.26 -10.72
CA ASP A 88 8.57 22.38 -11.31
C ASP A 88 9.29 23.14 -10.19
N TYR A 89 10.58 22.84 -10.03
CA TYR A 89 11.43 23.41 -8.98
C TYR A 89 11.80 24.86 -9.24
N THR A 90 11.69 25.36 -10.47
CA THR A 90 11.95 26.77 -10.78
C THR A 90 10.83 27.65 -10.23
N ASN A 91 9.59 27.17 -10.29
CA ASN A 91 8.41 27.95 -9.88
C ASN A 91 7.74 27.39 -8.60
N ASN A 92 8.37 26.45 -7.90
CA ASN A 92 7.88 25.82 -6.67
C ASN A 92 6.41 25.37 -6.76
N ARG A 93 6.09 24.55 -7.77
CA ARG A 93 4.71 24.11 -8.04
C ARG A 93 4.63 22.69 -8.59
N THR A 94 3.50 22.04 -8.37
CA THR A 94 3.13 20.80 -9.04
C THR A 94 2.39 21.10 -10.34
N VAL A 95 2.71 20.39 -11.42
CA VAL A 95 2.02 20.45 -12.71
C VAL A 95 1.45 19.07 -13.02
N ILE A 96 0.13 18.97 -13.21
CA ILE A 96 -0.57 17.72 -13.50
C ILE A 96 -1.12 17.76 -14.93
N ALA A 97 -0.72 16.80 -15.75
CA ALA A 97 -1.19 16.60 -17.11
C ALA A 97 -2.08 15.35 -17.19
N ASN A 98 -3.36 15.54 -17.53
CA ASN A 98 -4.34 14.47 -17.67
C ASN A 98 -4.69 14.25 -19.15
N GLY A 99 -4.78 13.00 -19.59
CA GLY A 99 -5.17 12.69 -20.96
C GLY A 99 -5.87 11.34 -21.10
N HIS A 100 -6.42 11.09 -22.28
CA HIS A 100 -7.07 9.83 -22.62
C HIS A 100 -6.09 8.93 -23.38
N ILE A 101 -5.95 7.66 -23.01
CA ILE A 101 -4.97 6.73 -23.61
C ILE A 101 -5.16 6.61 -25.13
N ASN A 102 -6.41 6.52 -25.59
CA ASN A 102 -6.74 6.45 -27.02
C ASN A 102 -6.70 7.79 -27.77
N LYS A 103 -6.53 8.92 -27.06
CA LYS A 103 -6.39 10.27 -27.64
C LYS A 103 -5.25 11.01 -26.94
N PRO A 104 -4.01 10.49 -27.00
CA PRO A 104 -2.92 10.92 -26.13
C PRO A 104 -2.49 12.38 -26.36
N SER A 105 -2.80 12.97 -27.51
CA SER A 105 -2.48 14.39 -27.77
C SER A 105 -3.47 15.36 -27.13
N HIS A 106 -4.65 14.89 -26.68
CA HIS A 106 -5.65 15.72 -26.02
C HIS A 106 -5.38 15.74 -24.52
N ILE A 107 -4.59 16.72 -24.09
CA ILE A 107 -4.11 16.84 -22.72
C ILE A 107 -4.69 18.09 -22.06
N SER A 108 -5.20 17.92 -20.84
CA SER A 108 -5.55 19.01 -19.94
C SER A 108 -4.46 19.15 -18.89
N VAL A 109 -3.95 20.37 -18.69
CA VAL A 109 -2.87 20.67 -17.74
C VAL A 109 -3.40 21.60 -16.64
N SER A 110 -3.00 21.33 -15.40
CA SER A 110 -3.35 22.14 -14.23
C SER A 110 -2.13 22.28 -13.32
N GLN A 111 -2.10 23.34 -12.51
CA GLN A 111 -1.02 23.60 -11.55
C GLN A 111 -1.57 23.69 -10.13
N PHE A 112 -0.78 23.24 -9.15
CA PHE A 112 -1.15 23.16 -7.75
C PHE A 112 0.05 23.49 -6.85
N ASP A 113 -0.22 23.88 -5.62
CA ASP A 113 0.75 24.07 -4.53
C ASP A 113 1.02 22.78 -3.73
N SER A 114 0.39 21.67 -4.11
CA SER A 114 0.57 20.36 -3.47
C SER A 114 2.02 19.89 -3.50
N GLN A 115 2.41 19.11 -2.48
CA GLN A 115 3.71 18.46 -2.36
C GLN A 115 3.55 16.93 -2.55
N PRO A 116 3.49 16.42 -3.80
CA PRO A 116 3.37 14.98 -4.04
C PRO A 116 4.58 14.23 -3.48
N LEU A 117 4.38 12.98 -3.04
CA LEU A 117 5.45 12.11 -2.57
C LEU A 117 6.59 12.01 -3.61
N PRO A 118 7.85 11.94 -3.16
CA PRO A 118 8.98 11.92 -4.08
C PRO A 118 9.09 10.60 -4.82
N SER A 119 9.57 10.67 -6.07
CA SER A 119 9.96 9.48 -6.83
C SER A 119 11.35 8.98 -6.36
N PRO A 120 11.73 7.72 -6.64
CA PRO A 120 13.09 7.24 -6.39
C PRO A 120 14.15 8.13 -7.05
N GLU A 121 13.93 8.60 -8.27
CA GLU A 121 14.86 9.50 -8.97
C GLU A 121 14.97 10.87 -8.30
N GLU A 122 13.87 11.39 -7.76
CA GLU A 122 13.91 12.64 -7.00
C GLU A 122 14.71 12.49 -5.71
N PHE A 123 14.56 11.37 -5.02
CA PHE A 123 15.36 11.08 -3.83
C PHE A 123 16.86 11.04 -4.16
N GLU A 124 17.27 10.44 -5.29
CA GLU A 124 18.67 10.50 -5.72
C GLU A 124 19.15 11.93 -6.01
N LEU A 125 18.29 12.79 -6.56
CA LEU A 125 18.61 14.22 -6.73
C LEU A 125 18.78 14.94 -5.38
N ALA A 126 17.99 14.58 -4.37
CA ALA A 126 18.15 15.09 -3.01
C ALA A 126 19.47 14.62 -2.37
N VAL A 127 19.82 13.34 -2.53
CA VAL A 127 21.12 12.81 -2.08
C VAL A 127 22.27 13.54 -2.75
N ASN A 128 22.17 13.86 -4.05
CA ASN A 128 23.19 14.66 -4.76
C ASN A 128 23.38 16.06 -4.13
N ILE A 129 22.30 16.73 -3.72
CA ILE A 129 22.39 18.01 -3.00
C ILE A 129 23.12 17.83 -1.66
N VAL A 130 22.83 16.74 -0.93
CA VAL A 130 23.55 16.43 0.33
C VAL A 130 25.03 16.14 0.07
N GLN A 131 25.36 15.47 -1.03
CA GLN A 131 26.75 15.18 -1.42
C GLN A 131 27.56 16.42 -1.82
N GLU A 132 26.89 17.50 -2.25
CA GLU A 132 27.51 18.79 -2.54
C GLU A 132 27.94 19.54 -1.26
N ASN A 133 27.38 19.19 -0.09
CA ASN A 133 27.84 19.73 1.18
C ASN A 133 29.27 19.24 1.49
N PRO A 134 30.22 20.13 1.87
CA PRO A 134 31.61 19.74 2.09
C PRO A 134 31.80 18.67 3.16
N GLU A 135 31.05 18.75 4.26
CA GLU A 135 31.19 17.87 5.42
C GLU A 135 30.46 16.55 5.18
N LEU A 136 29.15 16.60 4.93
CA LEU A 136 28.34 15.40 4.71
C LEU A 136 28.74 14.66 3.43
N GLY A 137 29.07 15.40 2.37
CA GLY A 137 29.52 14.82 1.13
C GLY A 137 30.82 14.04 1.28
N ARG A 138 31.74 14.48 2.15
CA ARG A 138 32.93 13.69 2.49
C ARG A 138 32.53 12.37 3.14
N LEU A 139 31.65 12.40 4.15
CA LEU A 139 31.21 11.21 4.86
C LEU A 139 30.55 10.18 3.93
N ILE A 140 29.72 10.64 2.98
CA ILE A 140 29.07 9.77 1.99
C ILE A 140 30.10 9.18 1.03
N ARG A 141 31.01 10.01 0.46
CA ARG A 141 32.03 9.53 -0.50
C ARG A 141 33.04 8.58 0.12
N GLU A 142 33.35 8.73 1.40
CA GLU A 142 34.24 7.86 2.16
C GLU A 142 33.52 6.62 2.73
N ASN A 143 32.23 6.42 2.42
CA ASN A 143 31.38 5.34 2.94
C ASN A 143 31.34 5.29 4.49
N LEU A 144 31.46 6.44 5.15
CA LEU A 144 31.34 6.56 6.61
C LEU A 144 29.88 6.67 7.05
N VAL A 145 29.02 7.22 6.18
CA VAL A 145 27.56 7.20 6.34
C VAL A 145 26.92 6.75 5.04
N ARG A 146 25.73 6.15 5.15
CA ARG A 146 24.92 5.72 4.02
C ARG A 146 23.60 6.51 4.00
N PRO A 147 23.25 7.12 2.85
CA PRO A 147 21.94 7.72 2.66
C PRO A 147 20.82 6.68 2.72
N TYR A 148 19.69 7.04 3.33
CA TYR A 148 18.47 6.24 3.35
C TYR A 148 17.22 7.13 3.25
N ARG A 149 16.10 6.54 2.84
CA ARG A 149 14.80 7.22 2.72
C ARG A 149 14.19 7.42 4.11
N ALA A 150 14.32 8.63 4.65
CA ALA A 150 13.77 8.98 5.96
C ALA A 150 12.27 9.25 5.90
N MET A 151 11.61 9.17 7.06
CA MET A 151 10.25 9.72 7.25
C MET A 151 10.27 10.90 8.22
N PRO A 152 9.40 11.92 8.04
CA PRO A 152 8.53 12.08 6.87
C PRO A 152 9.35 12.30 5.60
N SER A 153 8.91 11.79 4.44
CA SER A 153 9.68 11.86 3.19
C SER A 153 9.84 13.30 2.67
N LEU A 154 8.93 14.18 3.07
CA LEU A 154 8.92 15.60 2.77
C LEU A 154 8.87 16.37 4.08
N ILE A 155 9.64 17.47 4.16
CA ILE A 155 9.61 18.40 5.29
C ILE A 155 8.82 19.63 4.87
N GLU A 156 7.65 19.81 5.47
CA GLU A 156 6.74 20.92 5.20
C GLU A 156 6.96 22.06 6.21
N THR A 157 8.05 22.81 6.03
CA THR A 157 8.29 24.02 6.82
C THR A 157 7.70 25.23 6.10
N GLU A 158 6.76 25.91 6.75
CA GLU A 158 6.19 27.16 6.26
C GLU A 158 7.21 28.31 6.39
N LEU A 159 7.44 29.01 5.29
CA LEU A 159 8.24 30.23 5.23
C LEU A 159 7.47 31.43 5.82
N PRO A 160 8.13 32.55 6.15
CA PRO A 160 7.46 33.73 6.71
C PRO A 160 6.32 34.32 5.86
N ASP A 161 6.28 34.00 4.55
CA ASP A 161 5.24 34.44 3.61
C ASP A 161 4.13 33.40 3.40
N GLY A 162 4.15 32.29 4.15
CA GLY A 162 3.17 31.21 4.07
C GLY A 162 3.47 30.15 3.01
N GLN A 163 4.54 30.30 2.23
CA GLN A 163 4.89 29.30 1.21
C GLN A 163 5.62 28.11 1.83
N ILE A 164 5.47 26.94 1.22
CA ILE A 164 6.26 25.74 1.53
C ILE A 164 7.15 25.47 0.32
N GLU A 165 8.45 25.36 0.56
CA GLU A 165 9.40 24.92 -0.46
C GLU A 165 9.59 23.41 -0.42
N ARG A 166 9.71 22.80 -1.61
CA ARG A 166 9.95 21.36 -1.71
C ARG A 166 11.27 20.97 -1.06
N THR A 167 11.17 20.29 0.08
CA THR A 167 12.31 19.80 0.87
C THR A 167 12.13 18.31 1.13
N LEU A 168 13.07 17.50 0.65
CA LEU A 168 13.06 16.04 0.88
C LEU A 168 13.89 15.71 2.13
N ALA A 169 13.44 14.75 2.92
CA ALA A 169 14.24 14.23 4.02
C ALA A 169 15.24 13.18 3.51
N VAL A 170 16.52 13.37 3.84
CA VAL A 170 17.59 12.42 3.56
C VAL A 170 18.19 11.98 4.88
N GLY A 171 17.97 10.71 5.23
CA GLY A 171 18.61 10.10 6.37
C GLY A 171 20.05 9.71 6.06
N LEU A 172 20.95 9.83 7.02
CA LEU A 172 22.35 9.44 6.94
C LEU A 172 22.64 8.54 8.14
N ILE A 173 22.84 7.24 7.90
CA ILE A 173 23.13 6.26 8.95
C ILE A 173 24.62 5.88 8.91
N PRO A 174 25.35 5.85 10.03
CA PRO A 174 26.77 5.49 10.03
C PRO A 174 27.03 4.06 9.57
N CYS A 175 28.05 3.87 8.74
CA CYS A 175 28.51 2.56 8.32
C CYS A 175 29.40 1.97 9.43
N GLY A 176 29.08 0.77 9.92
CA GLY A 176 29.92 0.08 10.92
C GLY A 176 29.37 0.03 12.35
N ILE A 177 28.19 0.61 12.63
CA ILE A 177 27.47 0.40 13.92
C ILE A 177 26.76 -0.97 13.93
N ILE A 178 27.40 -1.99 13.37
CA ILE A 178 27.07 -3.41 13.60
C ILE A 178 28.40 -4.14 13.73
N SER A 179 29.09 -3.96 14.86
CA SER A 179 29.92 -5.00 15.50
C SER A 179 30.65 -4.44 16.72
N ASP A 180 30.51 -5.19 17.82
CA ASP A 180 31.43 -5.34 18.94
C ASP A 180 31.82 -4.11 19.78
N GLU A 181 31.51 -4.22 21.07
CA GLU A 181 31.84 -3.31 22.18
C GLU A 181 33.35 -2.99 22.38
N ASN A 182 34.25 -3.36 21.46
CA ASN A 182 35.71 -3.37 21.73
C ASN A 182 36.61 -2.83 20.60
N ALA A 183 36.10 -2.12 19.60
CA ALA A 183 36.98 -1.47 18.62
C ALA A 183 37.38 -0.05 19.07
N GLU A 184 38.49 0.07 19.80
CA GLU A 184 39.17 1.35 20.02
C GLU A 184 39.76 1.85 18.68
N VAL A 185 39.02 2.71 17.98
CA VAL A 185 39.54 3.47 16.83
C VAL A 185 40.09 4.79 17.35
N GLU A 186 41.36 5.07 17.04
CA GLU A 186 42.05 6.32 17.37
C GLU A 186 41.25 7.55 16.89
N LYS A 187 40.80 8.38 17.84
CA LYS A 187 40.07 9.63 17.57
C LYS A 187 41.00 10.65 16.90
N GLN A 188 40.98 10.71 15.58
CA GLN A 188 41.40 11.90 14.84
C GLN A 188 40.29 12.96 14.90
N ASP A 189 40.72 14.22 14.83
CA ASP A 189 39.97 15.49 14.99
C ASP A 189 38.90 15.74 13.88
N THR A 190 38.24 14.67 13.45
CA THR A 190 37.19 14.63 12.43
C THR A 190 35.85 14.34 13.09
N LEU A 191 34.80 15.07 12.70
CA LEU A 191 33.42 14.80 13.13
C LEU A 191 33.11 13.30 13.08
N GLU A 192 32.75 12.70 14.21
CA GLU A 192 32.31 11.30 14.25
C GLU A 192 31.06 11.15 13.36
N PRO A 193 30.94 10.08 12.55
CA PRO A 193 29.76 9.88 11.72
C PRO A 193 28.55 9.61 12.64
N LEU A 194 27.59 10.55 12.64
CA LEU A 194 26.36 10.46 13.44
C LEU A 194 25.19 10.06 12.57
N HIS A 195 24.25 9.31 13.17
CA HIS A 195 22.92 9.15 12.59
C HIS A 195 22.21 10.51 12.62
N GLN A 196 21.83 11.01 11.43
CA GLN A 196 21.10 12.26 11.29
C GLN A 196 20.15 12.20 10.09
N ILE A 197 19.11 13.02 10.10
CA ILE A 197 18.20 13.26 8.99
C ILE A 197 18.29 14.75 8.65
N VAL A 198 18.65 15.05 7.40
CA VAL A 198 18.78 16.42 6.89
C VAL A 198 17.72 16.71 5.84
N GLY A 199 17.35 17.99 5.69
CA GLY A 199 16.47 18.44 4.63
C GLY A 199 17.26 18.81 3.38
N ALA A 200 16.98 18.20 2.25
CA ALA A 200 17.48 18.65 0.95
C ALA A 200 16.45 19.60 0.33
N ASN A 201 16.71 20.90 0.39
CA ASN A 201 15.82 21.89 -0.25
C ASN A 201 16.02 21.84 -1.76
N MET A 202 15.01 21.33 -2.47
CA MET A 202 15.08 21.09 -3.91
C MET A 202 14.98 22.38 -4.72
N ILE A 203 14.50 23.48 -4.14
CA ILE A 203 14.34 24.78 -4.82
C ILE A 203 15.67 25.53 -4.83
N ARG A 204 16.24 25.76 -3.65
CA ARG A 204 17.49 26.49 -3.42
C ARG A 204 18.75 25.63 -3.61
N ARG A 205 18.60 24.30 -3.61
CA ARG A 205 19.70 23.32 -3.61
C ARG A 205 20.62 23.48 -2.39
N GLU A 206 20.00 23.54 -1.22
CA GLU A 206 20.69 23.71 0.06
C GLU A 206 20.38 22.55 0.99
N VAL A 207 21.33 22.24 1.89
CA VAL A 207 21.13 21.30 2.99
C VAL A 207 20.64 22.07 4.22
N ILE A 208 19.56 21.59 4.81
CA ILE A 208 18.95 22.08 6.04
C ILE A 208 19.31 21.12 7.16
N PHE A 209 19.97 21.65 8.20
CA PHE A 209 20.31 20.93 9.42
C PHE A 209 19.27 21.20 10.51
N TYR A 210 19.12 20.24 11.41
CA TYR A 210 18.23 20.35 12.57
C TYR A 210 19.03 20.23 13.85
N GLU A 211 18.65 21.01 14.87
CA GLU A 211 19.35 21.10 16.16
C GLU A 211 19.53 19.73 16.83
N ASN A 212 18.51 18.87 16.75
CA ASN A 212 18.51 17.53 17.32
C ASN A 212 18.90 16.44 16.31
N GLY A 213 19.47 16.82 15.17
CA GLY A 213 19.87 15.88 14.12
C GLY A 213 18.72 15.27 13.30
N ALA A 214 17.47 15.65 13.53
CA ALA A 214 16.30 15.17 12.76
C ALA A 214 15.19 16.25 12.67
N PRO A 215 14.34 16.22 11.63
CA PRO A 215 13.17 17.08 11.52
C PRO A 215 12.10 16.68 12.56
N PRO A 216 11.04 17.50 12.75
CA PRO A 216 9.88 17.11 13.55
C PRO A 216 9.28 15.77 13.09
N PHE A 217 8.71 15.02 14.04
CA PHE A 217 8.13 13.69 13.84
C PHE A 217 9.13 12.59 13.45
N SER A 218 10.41 12.78 13.77
CA SER A 218 11.48 11.82 13.56
C SER A 218 12.54 11.96 14.64
N ILE A 219 13.30 10.90 14.85
CA ILE A 219 14.50 10.94 15.70
C ILE A 219 15.66 10.27 14.97
N ALA A 220 16.87 10.78 15.20
CA ALA A 220 18.11 10.18 14.74
C ALA A 220 19.11 10.20 15.89
N ASN A 221 19.47 9.02 16.40
CA ASN A 221 20.43 8.84 17.50
C ASN A 221 21.15 7.49 17.35
N ASP A 222 22.03 7.17 18.30
CA ASP A 222 22.87 5.97 18.27
C ASP A 222 22.09 4.68 18.55
N GLN A 223 20.91 4.76 19.15
CA GLN A 223 20.04 3.61 19.34
C GLN A 223 19.34 3.28 18.01
N ILE A 224 19.59 2.08 17.50
CA ILE A 224 19.08 1.58 16.23
C ILE A 224 18.48 0.19 16.47
N CYS A 225 17.22 -0.03 16.05
CA CYS A 225 16.49 -1.30 16.23
C CYS A 225 15.91 -1.80 14.90
N GLU A 226 15.37 -3.01 14.91
CA GLU A 226 14.89 -3.74 13.72
C GLU A 226 15.97 -3.88 12.63
N PRO A 227 17.07 -4.64 12.85
CA PRO A 227 17.89 -5.09 11.73
C PRO A 227 16.98 -5.85 10.75
N PRO A 228 17.17 -5.70 9.44
CA PRO A 228 18.45 -5.44 8.77
C PRO A 228 18.74 -3.97 8.44
N PRO A 229 20.00 -3.61 8.12
CA PRO A 229 20.31 -2.33 7.49
C PRO A 229 19.58 -2.16 6.16
N ASP A 230 19.21 -0.91 5.81
CA ASP A 230 18.69 -0.58 4.47
C ASP A 230 19.65 -1.06 3.38
N SER A 231 19.26 -1.96 2.47
CA SER A 231 20.19 -2.37 1.41
C SER A 231 20.26 -1.39 0.24
N ASN A 232 19.53 -0.27 0.34
CA ASN A 232 19.37 0.78 -0.67
C ASN A 232 19.01 0.18 -2.04
N GLN A 233 18.05 -0.74 -2.04
CA GLN A 233 17.61 -1.39 -3.27
C GLN A 233 16.75 -0.43 -4.10
N SER A 234 16.80 -0.62 -5.42
CA SER A 234 15.88 0.09 -6.33
C SER A 234 14.43 -0.30 -6.03
N THR A 235 13.56 0.69 -6.02
CA THR A 235 12.11 0.54 -5.84
C THR A 235 11.34 0.87 -7.09
N SER A 236 10.04 0.58 -7.10
CA SER A 236 9.16 0.98 -8.20
C SER A 236 8.74 2.44 -8.11
N ASN A 237 8.36 2.99 -9.26
CA ASN A 237 7.73 4.30 -9.39
C ASN A 237 6.22 4.21 -9.22
N LYS A 238 5.59 5.28 -8.70
CA LYS A 238 4.12 5.36 -8.69
C LYS A 238 3.61 5.41 -10.13
N GLY A 239 2.73 4.48 -10.46
CA GLY A 239 2.21 4.29 -11.80
C GLY A 239 3.00 3.28 -12.65
N ASP A 240 4.06 2.66 -12.10
CA ASP A 240 4.73 1.55 -12.78
C ASP A 240 3.72 0.47 -13.14
N LEU A 241 3.83 0.02 -14.38
CA LEU A 241 2.83 -0.81 -15.02
C LEU A 241 2.75 -2.20 -14.40
N GLY A 242 1.53 -2.71 -14.33
CA GLY A 242 1.30 -4.13 -14.15
C GLY A 242 -0.13 -4.44 -13.75
N GLN A 243 -0.84 -5.12 -14.65
CA GLN A 243 -2.08 -5.81 -14.34
C GLN A 243 -2.08 -7.15 -15.10
N VAL A 244 -2.66 -8.17 -14.49
CA VAL A 244 -2.80 -9.50 -15.11
C VAL A 244 -4.18 -10.06 -14.87
N GLN A 245 -4.70 -10.79 -15.84
CA GLN A 245 -5.81 -11.72 -15.59
C GLN A 245 -5.22 -13.06 -15.18
N VAL A 246 -5.66 -13.57 -14.04
CA VAL A 246 -5.25 -14.86 -13.48
C VAL A 246 -6.43 -15.81 -13.54
N THR A 247 -6.17 -17.04 -13.97
CA THR A 247 -7.12 -18.16 -13.93
C THR A 247 -6.43 -19.37 -13.31
N VAL A 248 -7.06 -19.99 -12.32
CA VAL A 248 -6.51 -21.13 -11.58
C VAL A 248 -7.41 -22.34 -11.79
N HIS A 249 -6.81 -23.45 -12.19
CA HIS A 249 -7.51 -24.71 -12.42
C HIS A 249 -7.00 -25.78 -11.47
N GLN A 250 -7.89 -26.71 -11.11
CA GLN A 250 -7.53 -28.00 -10.53
C GLN A 250 -8.17 -29.09 -11.38
N GLY A 251 -7.33 -29.88 -12.04
CA GLY A 251 -7.79 -30.78 -13.09
C GLY A 251 -8.49 -30.03 -14.22
N GLY A 252 -9.71 -30.45 -14.54
CA GLY A 252 -10.56 -29.81 -15.54
C GLY A 252 -11.46 -28.68 -15.01
N THR A 253 -11.36 -28.30 -13.73
CA THR A 253 -12.26 -27.32 -13.10
C THR A 253 -11.55 -25.98 -12.91
N GLU A 254 -12.14 -24.89 -13.41
CA GLU A 254 -11.72 -23.53 -13.05
C GLU A 254 -12.14 -23.25 -11.60
N LEU A 255 -11.17 -23.03 -10.71
CA LEU A 255 -11.42 -22.67 -9.32
C LEU A 255 -11.47 -21.16 -9.15
N TRP A 256 -10.49 -20.44 -9.67
CA TRP A 256 -10.40 -18.99 -9.47
C TRP A 256 -10.21 -18.25 -10.80
N SER A 257 -10.84 -17.08 -10.91
CA SER A 257 -10.58 -16.13 -11.98
C SER A 257 -10.67 -14.71 -11.44
N PHE A 258 -9.64 -13.89 -11.67
CA PHE A 258 -9.56 -12.52 -11.16
C PHE A 258 -8.53 -11.69 -11.93
N THR A 259 -8.70 -10.37 -11.90
CA THR A 259 -7.64 -9.44 -12.29
C THR A 259 -6.82 -9.06 -11.07
N ALA A 260 -5.49 -9.16 -11.16
CA ALA A 260 -4.57 -8.65 -10.15
C ALA A 260 -3.87 -7.40 -10.65
N VAL A 261 -3.74 -6.40 -9.77
CA VAL A 261 -3.04 -5.13 -10.02
C VAL A 261 -1.90 -5.03 -9.00
N ARG A 262 -0.68 -4.74 -9.46
CA ARG A 262 0.48 -4.61 -8.58
C ARG A 262 0.40 -3.32 -7.74
N PRO A 263 1.07 -3.24 -6.58
CA PRO A 263 1.09 -2.05 -5.72
C PRO A 263 1.34 -0.73 -6.46
N ALA A 264 2.33 -0.67 -7.35
CA ALA A 264 2.67 0.56 -8.07
C ALA A 264 1.55 1.10 -8.99
N SER A 265 0.65 0.23 -9.46
CA SER A 265 -0.50 0.57 -10.31
C SER A 265 -1.84 0.53 -9.56
N SER A 266 -1.82 0.22 -8.26
CA SER A 266 -3.03 0.02 -7.46
C SER A 266 -3.79 1.32 -7.24
N THR A 267 -5.10 1.21 -6.98
CA THR A 267 -5.94 2.37 -6.72
C THR A 267 -5.72 2.94 -5.32
N GLY A 268 -6.27 4.14 -5.09
CA GLY A 268 -6.07 4.87 -3.84
C GLY A 268 -5.03 5.97 -3.98
N ILE A 269 -5.20 7.08 -3.25
CA ILE A 269 -4.30 8.24 -3.34
C ILE A 269 -2.84 7.87 -3.05
N VAL A 270 -2.62 6.97 -2.08
CA VAL A 270 -1.31 6.47 -1.66
C VAL A 270 -1.10 4.99 -2.00
N GLY A 271 -1.84 4.44 -2.97
CA GLY A 271 -1.80 3.02 -3.32
C GLY A 271 -2.47 2.12 -2.27
N SER A 272 -2.64 0.84 -2.62
CA SER A 272 -3.41 -0.10 -1.82
C SER A 272 -2.84 -1.52 -1.74
N GLY A 273 -1.54 -1.68 -1.97
CA GLY A 273 -0.90 -2.98 -2.11
C GLY A 273 -1.38 -3.74 -3.33
N ILE A 274 -1.33 -5.08 -3.27
CA ILE A 274 -1.90 -5.90 -4.33
C ILE A 274 -3.41 -5.73 -4.30
N GLU A 275 -3.99 -5.28 -5.42
CA GLU A 275 -5.43 -5.12 -5.58
C GLU A 275 -5.98 -6.26 -6.45
N LEU A 276 -7.05 -6.90 -5.98
CA LEU A 276 -7.79 -7.91 -6.72
C LEU A 276 -9.11 -7.32 -7.23
N ARG A 277 -9.47 -7.64 -8.48
CA ARG A 277 -10.74 -7.23 -9.10
C ARG A 277 -11.43 -8.42 -9.74
N HIS A 278 -12.76 -8.35 -9.78
CA HIS A 278 -13.63 -9.36 -10.38
C HIS A 278 -13.30 -10.78 -9.91
N VAL A 279 -13.13 -10.99 -8.60
CA VAL A 279 -12.77 -12.28 -8.03
C VAL A 279 -13.94 -13.25 -8.11
N LYS A 280 -13.76 -14.33 -8.86
CA LYS A 280 -14.72 -15.41 -9.02
C LYS A 280 -14.18 -16.71 -8.43
N TYR A 281 -15.03 -17.44 -7.73
CA TYR A 281 -14.77 -18.81 -7.26
C TYR A 281 -15.75 -19.77 -7.92
N ARG A 282 -15.24 -20.75 -8.68
CA ARG A 282 -16.04 -21.68 -9.50
C ARG A 282 -17.08 -20.94 -10.34
N GLU A 283 -16.58 -20.03 -11.18
CA GLU A 283 -17.33 -19.20 -12.15
C GLU A 283 -18.31 -18.17 -11.55
N LYS A 284 -18.56 -18.19 -10.24
CA LYS A 284 -19.47 -17.27 -9.55
C LYS A 284 -18.70 -16.13 -8.88
N GLN A 285 -19.28 -14.93 -8.94
CA GLN A 285 -18.69 -13.71 -8.37
C GLN A 285 -18.64 -13.76 -6.84
N VAL A 286 -17.50 -13.40 -6.25
CA VAL A 286 -17.29 -13.27 -4.80
C VAL A 286 -17.06 -11.81 -4.43
N LEU A 287 -16.04 -11.18 -5.04
CA LEU A 287 -15.64 -9.81 -4.76
C LEU A 287 -15.55 -9.02 -6.08
N TYR A 288 -16.18 -7.85 -6.15
CA TYR A 288 -15.96 -6.92 -7.26
C TYR A 288 -14.55 -6.35 -7.22
N ARG A 289 -14.09 -5.96 -6.02
CA ARG A 289 -12.77 -5.38 -5.76
C ARG A 289 -12.35 -5.62 -4.32
N ALA A 290 -11.08 -5.89 -4.10
CA ALA A 290 -10.51 -6.09 -2.78
C ALA A 290 -9.08 -5.55 -2.72
N HIS A 291 -8.81 -4.66 -1.77
CA HIS A 291 -7.51 -3.98 -1.61
C HIS A 291 -7.38 -3.36 -0.22
N LEU A 292 -6.19 -2.84 0.14
CA LEU A 292 -5.90 -2.22 1.44
C LEU A 292 -5.48 -0.75 1.25
N PRO A 293 -6.41 0.21 1.08
CA PRO A 293 -6.07 1.56 0.63
C PRO A 293 -5.63 2.53 1.74
N ILE A 294 -5.72 2.12 3.01
CA ILE A 294 -5.40 2.98 4.15
C ILE A 294 -4.47 2.21 5.10
N LEU A 295 -3.30 2.78 5.34
CA LEU A 295 -2.34 2.32 6.33
C LEU A 295 -1.87 3.53 7.14
N ASN A 296 -2.09 3.49 8.45
CA ASN A 296 -1.74 4.59 9.33
C ASN A 296 -0.92 4.09 10.50
N VAL A 297 0.05 4.88 10.93
CA VAL A 297 0.93 4.51 12.04
C VAL A 297 0.89 5.61 13.09
N ARG A 298 0.77 5.21 14.36
CA ARG A 298 0.93 6.13 15.48
C ARG A 298 1.98 5.64 16.45
N TYR A 299 2.99 6.48 16.64
CA TYR A 299 3.99 6.32 17.69
C TYR A 299 3.47 6.85 19.02
N ASP A 300 3.93 6.25 20.11
CA ASP A 300 3.66 6.78 21.44
C ASP A 300 4.17 8.23 21.56
N ASN A 301 3.29 9.11 22.04
CA ASN A 301 3.52 10.56 22.15
C ASN A 301 3.92 11.23 20.83
N ASP A 302 3.60 10.62 19.69
CA ASP A 302 3.85 11.18 18.36
C ASP A 302 5.35 11.50 18.14
N ILE A 303 6.25 10.73 18.80
CA ILE A 303 7.71 10.98 18.79
C ILE A 303 8.36 10.77 17.41
N CYS A 304 7.79 9.87 16.60
CA CYS A 304 8.24 9.53 15.26
C CYS A 304 7.05 9.45 14.30
N GLY A 305 6.08 10.36 14.36
CA GLY A 305 4.85 10.28 13.59
C GLY A 305 3.74 11.05 14.28
N PRO A 306 2.45 10.86 13.93
CA PRO A 306 1.89 9.76 13.16
C PRO A 306 2.15 9.86 11.66
N PHE A 307 1.82 8.80 10.92
CA PHE A 307 1.93 8.76 9.46
C PHE A 307 0.69 8.16 8.79
N ARG A 308 0.43 8.64 7.57
CA ARG A 308 -0.47 8.02 6.58
C ARG A 308 0.38 7.41 5.47
N ASP A 309 0.81 6.18 5.66
CA ASP A 309 1.83 5.57 4.81
C ASP A 309 1.30 5.17 3.43
N TRP A 310 2.23 5.08 2.49
CA TRP A 310 1.94 4.68 1.13
C TRP A 310 2.27 3.22 0.88
N GLN A 311 1.55 2.65 -0.09
CA GLN A 311 1.56 1.22 -0.41
C GLN A 311 1.65 0.99 -1.92
N TRP A 312 2.32 1.90 -2.64
CA TRP A 312 2.60 1.76 -4.07
C TRP A 312 4.08 1.46 -4.36
N MET A 313 4.99 1.87 -3.48
CA MET A 313 6.44 1.76 -3.71
C MET A 313 6.90 0.35 -3.32
N GLU A 314 7.16 -0.50 -4.30
CA GLU A 314 7.59 -1.88 -4.08
C GLU A 314 9.07 -1.93 -3.67
N GLY A 315 9.39 -2.82 -2.74
CA GLY A 315 10.73 -3.31 -2.43
C GLY A 315 11.02 -4.61 -3.19
N LYS A 316 12.28 -5.09 -3.14
CA LYS A 316 12.59 -6.36 -3.82
C LYS A 316 12.36 -7.56 -2.91
N ILE A 317 11.76 -8.59 -3.50
CA ILE A 317 11.60 -9.91 -2.91
C ILE A 317 12.53 -10.92 -3.60
N GLU A 318 12.77 -12.06 -2.96
CA GLU A 318 13.42 -13.20 -3.61
C GLU A 318 12.37 -14.04 -4.33
N ALA A 319 12.42 -14.03 -5.66
CA ALA A 319 11.44 -14.71 -6.49
C ALA A 319 12.12 -15.41 -7.68
N ILE A 320 12.07 -16.74 -7.71
CA ILE A 320 12.63 -17.57 -8.78
C ILE A 320 11.48 -18.01 -9.69
N GLY A 321 11.52 -17.62 -10.97
CA GLY A 321 10.42 -17.85 -11.89
C GLY A 321 10.60 -17.21 -13.25
N THR A 322 9.49 -17.12 -13.97
CA THR A 322 9.41 -16.47 -15.29
C THR A 322 8.55 -15.21 -15.19
N ASP A 323 9.04 -14.10 -15.73
CA ASP A 323 8.25 -12.88 -15.86
C ASP A 323 7.15 -13.09 -16.90
N VAL A 324 5.89 -12.94 -16.48
CA VAL A 324 4.70 -13.22 -17.31
C VAL A 324 3.98 -11.96 -17.75
N ALA A 325 4.21 -10.84 -17.04
CA ALA A 325 3.75 -9.51 -17.40
C ALA A 325 4.62 -8.45 -16.69
N PRO A 326 4.55 -7.16 -17.06
CA PRO A 326 5.22 -6.10 -16.31
C PRO A 326 4.86 -6.16 -14.82
N GLY A 327 5.85 -6.31 -13.95
CA GLY A 327 5.67 -6.41 -12.50
C GLY A 327 5.03 -7.70 -11.98
N PHE A 328 4.88 -8.74 -12.81
CA PHE A 328 4.40 -10.06 -12.37
C PHE A 328 5.33 -11.19 -12.78
N ARG A 329 5.73 -12.02 -11.81
CA ARG A 329 6.54 -13.21 -11.99
C ARG A 329 5.77 -14.45 -11.53
N LEU A 330 5.65 -15.43 -12.41
CA LEU A 330 5.15 -16.76 -12.05
C LEU A 330 6.32 -17.60 -11.55
N CYS A 331 6.30 -17.91 -10.26
CA CYS A 331 7.41 -18.54 -9.55
C CYS A 331 7.29 -20.07 -9.53
N SER A 332 8.43 -20.74 -9.66
CA SER A 332 8.55 -22.20 -9.58
C SER A 332 8.66 -22.72 -8.14
N THR A 333 8.90 -21.81 -7.19
CA THR A 333 8.99 -22.07 -5.74
C THR A 333 8.35 -20.89 -5.00
N PRO A 334 7.93 -21.05 -3.74
CA PRO A 334 7.49 -19.92 -2.92
C PRO A 334 8.51 -18.78 -2.94
N ALA A 335 8.02 -17.56 -3.14
CA ALA A 335 8.84 -16.36 -3.00
C ALA A 335 9.08 -16.06 -1.52
N ARG A 336 10.16 -15.32 -1.23
CA ARG A 336 10.55 -14.95 0.13
C ARG A 336 10.67 -13.43 0.24
N THR A 337 10.18 -12.90 1.34
CA THR A 337 10.19 -11.48 1.72
C THR A 337 11.19 -11.25 2.85
N ILE A 338 11.34 -10.01 3.30
CA ILE A 338 12.10 -9.69 4.51
C ILE A 338 11.64 -10.47 5.75
N LEU A 339 10.35 -10.85 5.84
CA LEU A 339 9.84 -11.68 6.94
C LEU A 339 10.40 -13.10 6.94
N ASP A 340 10.80 -13.60 5.77
CA ASP A 340 11.32 -14.95 5.59
C ASP A 340 12.85 -14.99 5.66
N THR A 341 13.50 -13.93 5.18
CA THR A 341 14.96 -13.89 5.03
C THR A 341 15.66 -13.15 6.17
N GLY A 342 14.98 -12.18 6.80
CA GLY A 342 15.59 -11.22 7.72
C GLY A 342 16.53 -10.22 7.04
N PHE A 343 16.53 -10.14 5.71
CA PHE A 343 17.39 -9.25 4.93
C PHE A 343 16.54 -8.37 4.01
N ASP A 344 16.85 -7.07 3.95
CA ASP A 344 16.26 -6.09 3.04
C ASP A 344 16.84 -6.24 1.63
N THR A 345 16.87 -7.48 1.13
CA THR A 345 17.45 -7.83 -0.16
C THR A 345 16.57 -8.79 -0.93
N GLY A 346 16.42 -8.53 -2.22
CA GLY A 346 15.77 -9.45 -3.15
C GLY A 346 16.32 -9.33 -4.58
N ASN A 347 15.82 -10.21 -5.45
CA ASN A 347 16.20 -10.28 -6.87
C ASN A 347 15.05 -9.89 -7.82
N TYR A 348 13.88 -9.52 -7.28
CA TYR A 348 12.71 -9.20 -8.07
C TYR A 348 11.91 -8.06 -7.46
N LEU A 349 11.45 -7.14 -8.32
CA LEU A 349 10.62 -6.01 -7.96
C LEU A 349 9.23 -6.18 -8.60
N GLY A 350 8.20 -6.41 -7.80
CA GLY A 350 6.84 -6.64 -8.29
C GLY A 350 6.06 -7.64 -7.44
N VAL A 351 5.12 -8.33 -8.08
CA VAL A 351 4.29 -9.38 -7.48
C VAL A 351 4.78 -10.76 -7.93
N ALA A 352 5.11 -11.61 -6.96
CA ALA A 352 5.32 -13.03 -7.21
C ALA A 352 3.99 -13.79 -7.10
N ILE A 353 3.73 -14.69 -8.06
CA ILE A 353 2.59 -15.60 -8.06
C ILE A 353 3.13 -17.03 -8.00
N TYR A 354 2.67 -17.86 -7.06
CA TYR A 354 3.07 -19.27 -6.96
C TYR A 354 1.97 -20.14 -6.35
N VAL A 355 2.16 -21.45 -6.43
CA VAL A 355 1.36 -22.44 -5.71
C VAL A 355 2.08 -22.82 -4.42
N ASP A 356 1.36 -22.79 -3.30
CA ASP A 356 1.80 -23.29 -1.99
C ASP A 356 0.75 -24.29 -1.47
N GLY A 357 1.04 -25.58 -1.58
CA GLY A 357 0.09 -26.64 -1.26
C GLY A 357 -1.18 -26.60 -2.13
N GLN A 358 -2.28 -26.12 -1.54
CA GLN A 358 -3.59 -25.97 -2.21
C GLN A 358 -4.00 -24.50 -2.34
N GLU A 359 -3.03 -23.59 -2.24
CA GLU A 359 -3.23 -22.15 -2.36
C GLU A 359 -2.50 -21.62 -3.59
N VAL A 360 -3.12 -20.67 -4.27
CA VAL A 360 -2.39 -19.71 -5.10
C VAL A 360 -2.09 -18.49 -4.25
N VAL A 361 -0.81 -18.12 -4.20
CA VAL A 361 -0.31 -17.00 -3.41
C VAL A 361 0.15 -15.89 -4.34
N LEU A 362 -0.28 -14.66 -4.05
CA LEU A 362 0.25 -13.44 -4.63
C LEU A 362 0.93 -12.65 -3.51
N VAL A 363 2.21 -12.34 -3.64
CA VAL A 363 2.96 -11.61 -2.61
C VAL A 363 3.82 -10.50 -3.23
N SER A 364 3.89 -9.38 -2.53
CA SER A 364 4.77 -8.25 -2.85
C SER A 364 5.22 -7.58 -1.57
N GLU A 365 6.45 -7.11 -1.56
CA GLU A 365 6.99 -6.26 -0.50
C GLU A 365 6.93 -4.80 -0.95
N MET A 366 6.57 -3.92 -0.04
CA MET A 366 6.45 -2.48 -0.24
C MET A 366 7.25 -1.76 0.83
N GLN A 367 7.64 -0.52 0.56
CA GLN A 367 8.34 0.30 1.52
C GLN A 367 7.76 1.71 1.63
N ALA A 368 7.67 2.20 2.87
CA ALA A 368 7.40 3.59 3.18
C ALA A 368 8.50 4.08 4.14
N GLY A 369 9.45 4.86 3.61
CA GLY A 369 10.66 5.23 4.33
C GLY A 369 11.40 4.02 4.94
N TRP A 370 11.45 3.97 6.27
CA TRP A 370 12.08 2.87 7.01
C TRP A 370 11.21 1.61 7.14
N TYR A 371 9.94 1.65 6.79
CA TYR A 371 9.08 0.46 6.88
C TYR A 371 9.22 -0.47 5.69
N ARG A 372 8.97 -1.76 5.94
CA ARG A 372 8.76 -2.82 4.95
C ARG A 372 7.43 -3.50 5.22
N TYR A 373 6.54 -3.46 4.25
CA TYR A 373 5.19 -4.02 4.34
C TYR A 373 5.00 -5.13 3.34
N ILE A 374 4.37 -6.22 3.76
CA ILE A 374 4.15 -7.38 2.90
C ILE A 374 2.66 -7.42 2.58
N SER A 375 2.30 -7.18 1.32
CA SER A 375 0.95 -7.40 0.82
C SER A 375 0.85 -8.82 0.27
N GLU A 376 0.01 -9.65 0.86
CA GLU A 376 -0.18 -11.04 0.42
C GLU A 376 -1.66 -11.41 0.29
N TRP A 377 -2.00 -12.14 -0.77
CA TRP A 377 -3.29 -12.79 -0.96
C TRP A 377 -3.08 -14.28 -1.17
N ARG A 378 -3.75 -15.11 -0.36
CA ARG A 378 -3.80 -16.56 -0.57
C ARG A 378 -5.21 -16.98 -0.94
N LEU A 379 -5.36 -17.68 -2.07
CA LEU A 379 -6.63 -18.18 -2.57
C LEU A 379 -6.58 -19.71 -2.56
N HIS A 380 -7.27 -20.32 -1.62
CA HIS A 380 -7.25 -21.77 -1.39
C HIS A 380 -8.24 -22.50 -2.32
N ALA A 381 -7.95 -23.76 -2.65
CA ALA A 381 -8.77 -24.58 -3.55
C ALA A 381 -10.22 -24.80 -3.03
N ASP A 382 -10.41 -24.75 -1.72
CA ASP A 382 -11.72 -24.87 -1.06
C ASP A 382 -12.58 -23.59 -1.09
N GLY A 383 -12.05 -22.51 -1.68
CA GLY A 383 -12.73 -21.22 -1.79
C GLY A 383 -12.38 -20.23 -0.69
N THR A 384 -11.55 -20.60 0.29
CA THR A 384 -11.07 -19.68 1.33
C THR A 384 -10.14 -18.62 0.73
N ILE A 385 -10.33 -17.36 1.14
CA ILE A 385 -9.46 -16.23 0.77
C ILE A 385 -8.82 -15.68 2.03
N LEU A 386 -7.48 -15.58 2.03
CA LEU A 386 -6.69 -15.06 3.13
C LEU A 386 -5.92 -13.81 2.68
N PRO A 387 -6.49 -12.60 2.87
CA PRO A 387 -5.72 -11.36 2.83
C PRO A 387 -4.76 -11.32 4.01
N ARG A 388 -3.47 -11.10 3.76
CA ARG A 388 -2.42 -11.00 4.79
C ARG A 388 -1.63 -9.73 4.59
N PHE A 389 -1.33 -9.07 5.70
CA PHE A 389 -0.48 -7.89 5.74
C PHE A 389 0.61 -8.07 6.76
N GLY A 390 1.86 -8.02 6.31
CA GLY A 390 3.05 -8.18 7.13
C GLY A 390 3.73 -6.86 7.45
N PHE A 391 4.36 -6.77 8.62
CA PHE A 391 5.08 -5.59 9.09
C PHE A 391 6.54 -5.95 9.41
N SER A 392 7.45 -5.15 8.89
CA SER A 392 8.87 -5.15 9.20
C SER A 392 9.43 -3.75 8.96
N ALA A 393 10.71 -3.57 9.21
CA ALA A 393 11.40 -2.32 8.96
C ALA A 393 12.89 -2.58 8.70
N ILE A 394 13.58 -1.50 8.35
CA ILE A 394 15.03 -1.44 8.35
C ILE A 394 15.55 -0.77 9.63
N ALA A 395 16.82 -1.00 9.89
CA ALA A 395 17.54 -0.45 11.02
C ALA A 395 17.38 1.07 11.11
N ASN A 396 16.68 1.54 12.14
CA ASN A 396 16.43 2.96 12.38
C ASN A 396 16.28 3.29 13.88
N SER A 397 16.36 4.57 14.25
CA SER A 397 16.10 5.00 15.63
C SER A 397 14.62 5.08 15.94
N CYS A 398 13.78 5.42 14.96
CA CYS A 398 12.34 5.46 15.15
C CYS A 398 11.73 4.07 15.33
N THR A 399 12.25 3.05 14.67
CA THR A 399 11.76 1.66 14.79
C THR A 399 11.88 1.09 16.21
N CYS A 400 12.85 1.59 17.01
CA CYS A 400 12.96 1.28 18.43
C CYS A 400 11.77 1.73 19.28
N LYS A 401 10.97 2.69 18.81
CA LYS A 401 9.92 3.32 19.61
C LYS A 401 8.63 2.55 19.40
N ARG A 402 7.92 2.30 20.51
CA ARG A 402 6.63 1.63 20.47
C ARG A 402 5.65 2.40 19.58
N HIS A 403 4.93 1.67 18.72
CA HIS A 403 3.95 2.22 17.80
C HIS A 403 2.87 1.21 17.42
N ILE A 404 1.81 1.69 16.78
CA ILE A 404 0.71 0.84 16.30
C ILE A 404 0.47 1.13 14.82
N HIS A 405 0.48 0.06 14.02
CA HIS A 405 0.05 0.08 12.62
C HIS A 405 -1.45 -0.24 12.54
N HIS A 406 -2.21 0.55 11.79
CA HIS A 406 -3.63 0.33 11.54
C HIS A 406 -3.84 0.15 10.03
N ALA A 407 -4.12 -1.08 9.63
CA ALA A 407 -4.31 -1.48 8.23
C ALA A 407 -5.80 -1.70 7.95
N TYR A 408 -6.34 -1.06 6.92
CA TYR A 408 -7.77 -1.14 6.59
C TYR A 408 -7.96 -1.71 5.19
N TRP A 409 -8.55 -2.89 5.09
CA TRP A 409 -9.02 -3.48 3.85
C TRP A 409 -10.41 -2.96 3.47
N ARG A 410 -10.64 -2.85 2.17
CA ARG A 410 -11.94 -2.63 1.56
C ARG A 410 -12.31 -3.87 0.75
N PHE A 411 -13.40 -4.54 1.14
CA PHE A 411 -13.97 -5.69 0.43
C PHE A 411 -15.31 -5.31 -0.18
N ASP A 412 -15.36 -5.30 -1.50
CA ASP A 412 -16.57 -5.04 -2.28
C ASP A 412 -17.23 -6.38 -2.61
N PHE A 413 -18.23 -6.80 -1.84
CA PHE A 413 -18.80 -8.15 -1.96
C PHE A 413 -19.91 -8.17 -3.02
N ASP A 414 -19.71 -8.99 -4.05
CA ASP A 414 -20.68 -9.26 -5.11
C ASP A 414 -21.04 -10.75 -5.06
N ILE A 415 -21.60 -11.21 -3.95
CA ILE A 415 -21.89 -12.63 -3.75
C ILE A 415 -22.94 -13.07 -4.78
N VAL A 416 -22.48 -13.77 -5.82
CA VAL A 416 -23.23 -14.24 -7.00
C VAL A 416 -23.73 -13.11 -7.90
N THR A 417 -24.24 -12.04 -7.30
CA THR A 417 -24.74 -10.82 -7.96
C THR A 417 -24.23 -9.59 -7.22
N PRO A 418 -24.09 -8.42 -7.89
CA PRO A 418 -23.69 -7.18 -7.24
C PRO A 418 -24.64 -6.68 -6.16
N GLY A 419 -25.94 -6.99 -6.28
CA GLY A 419 -26.94 -6.65 -5.28
C GLY A 419 -27.52 -7.89 -4.61
N ASN A 420 -28.63 -7.71 -3.88
CA ASN A 420 -29.32 -8.79 -3.16
C ASN A 420 -28.48 -9.44 -2.05
N ASN A 421 -27.47 -8.73 -1.54
CA ASN A 421 -26.63 -9.23 -0.47
C ASN A 421 -27.21 -8.85 0.91
N VAL A 422 -26.99 -9.69 1.91
CA VAL A 422 -27.35 -9.44 3.30
C VAL A 422 -26.13 -9.69 4.17
N VAL A 423 -25.95 -8.82 5.17
CA VAL A 423 -24.89 -8.98 6.17
C VAL A 423 -25.51 -9.32 7.52
N GLN A 424 -25.05 -10.40 8.13
CA GLN A 424 -25.43 -10.82 9.48
C GLN A 424 -24.20 -10.82 10.39
N GLU A 425 -24.33 -10.24 11.57
CA GLU A 425 -23.31 -10.33 12.61
C GLU A 425 -23.60 -11.54 13.49
N PHE A 426 -22.61 -12.42 13.60
CA PHE A 426 -22.62 -13.54 14.51
C PHE A 426 -21.93 -13.15 15.82
N ASN A 427 -22.53 -13.51 16.96
CA ASN A 427 -21.94 -13.40 18.30
C ASN A 427 -22.25 -14.66 19.10
N ASN A 428 -21.28 -15.19 19.82
CA ASN A 428 -21.43 -16.26 20.80
C ASN A 428 -20.59 -15.95 22.05
N PRO A 429 -21.22 -15.62 23.20
CA PRO A 429 -22.67 -15.66 23.46
C PRO A 429 -23.48 -14.61 22.69
N PRO A 430 -24.82 -14.75 22.57
CA PRO A 430 -25.69 -13.75 21.97
C PRO A 430 -25.55 -12.37 22.62
N ILE A 431 -25.65 -11.29 21.83
CA ILE A 431 -25.63 -9.91 22.37
C ILE A 431 -27.03 -9.33 22.58
N ILE A 432 -28.06 -9.87 21.92
CA ILE A 432 -29.46 -9.44 22.05
C ILE A 432 -30.37 -10.66 21.97
N GLY A 433 -31.20 -10.88 22.99
CA GLY A 433 -32.09 -12.03 23.04
C GLY A 433 -31.32 -13.36 23.02
N GLU A 434 -31.90 -14.38 22.40
CA GLU A 434 -31.33 -15.75 22.37
C GLU A 434 -30.64 -16.10 21.04
N SER A 435 -30.69 -15.20 20.05
CA SER A 435 -30.11 -15.46 18.72
C SER A 435 -28.65 -15.04 18.66
N ASN A 436 -27.77 -15.94 18.24
CA ASN A 436 -26.38 -15.62 17.91
C ASN A 436 -26.26 -14.78 16.62
N LEU A 437 -27.30 -14.68 15.79
CA LEU A 437 -27.29 -13.99 14.50
C LEU A 437 -28.14 -12.73 14.51
N HIS A 438 -27.57 -11.63 14.02
CA HIS A 438 -28.24 -10.34 13.90
C HIS A 438 -28.06 -9.73 12.50
N THR A 439 -29.14 -9.63 11.74
CA THR A 439 -29.14 -8.98 10.43
C THR A 439 -28.90 -7.48 10.54
N LYS A 440 -28.02 -6.94 9.70
CA LYS A 440 -27.75 -5.51 9.59
C LYS A 440 -28.57 -4.92 8.45
N ASN A 441 -29.42 -3.94 8.77
CA ASN A 441 -30.33 -3.32 7.82
C ASN A 441 -29.83 -1.99 7.27
N TYR A 442 -29.06 -1.25 8.07
CA TYR A 442 -28.50 0.05 7.72
C TYR A 442 -26.99 0.03 7.90
N GLU A 443 -26.33 0.99 7.26
CA GLU A 443 -24.91 1.21 7.42
C GLU A 443 -24.49 1.30 8.89
N ILE A 444 -23.37 0.68 9.23
CA ILE A 444 -22.96 0.57 10.63
C ILE A 444 -21.46 0.33 10.77
N ARG A 445 -20.87 0.98 11.79
CA ARG A 445 -19.56 0.61 12.35
C ARG A 445 -19.73 -0.35 13.51
N ARG A 446 -18.90 -1.40 13.55
CA ARG A 446 -18.82 -2.38 14.63
C ARG A 446 -17.38 -2.53 15.09
N LEU A 447 -17.23 -2.80 16.38
CA LEU A 447 -15.97 -3.23 16.96
C LEU A 447 -15.88 -4.76 16.88
N ARG A 448 -14.67 -5.28 16.85
CA ARG A 448 -14.41 -6.70 17.11
C ARG A 448 -14.72 -7.01 18.57
N SER A 449 -14.99 -8.27 18.85
CA SER A 449 -15.33 -8.72 20.19
C SER A 449 -14.92 -10.17 20.37
N PRO A 450 -13.64 -10.43 20.73
CA PRO A 450 -13.13 -11.77 20.96
C PRO A 450 -13.95 -12.55 22.00
N SER A 451 -14.40 -11.87 23.06
CA SER A 451 -15.27 -12.44 24.10
C SER A 451 -16.62 -12.95 23.59
N HIS A 452 -17.04 -12.51 22.40
CA HIS A 452 -18.27 -12.94 21.74
C HIS A 452 -18.00 -13.65 20.43
N ASN A 453 -16.75 -14.04 20.12
CA ASN A 453 -16.38 -14.68 18.86
C ASN A 453 -17.01 -13.98 17.64
N ARG A 454 -17.00 -12.64 17.64
CA ARG A 454 -17.78 -11.86 16.66
C ARG A 454 -17.27 -12.07 15.24
N GLN A 455 -18.18 -12.36 14.32
CA GLN A 455 -17.91 -12.59 12.90
C GLN A 455 -19.01 -11.95 12.05
N TRP A 456 -18.78 -11.81 10.75
CA TRP A 456 -19.76 -11.28 9.80
C TRP A 456 -19.99 -12.27 8.67
N ILE A 457 -21.25 -12.55 8.37
CA ILE A 457 -21.67 -13.44 7.30
C ILE A 457 -22.30 -12.59 6.21
N ILE A 458 -21.76 -12.65 5.00
CA ILE A 458 -22.20 -11.91 3.82
C ILE A 458 -22.77 -12.95 2.86
N SER A 459 -24.06 -12.88 2.57
CA SER A 459 -24.71 -13.88 1.70
C SER A 459 -25.65 -13.25 0.68
N ASN A 460 -25.90 -13.97 -0.40
CA ASN A 460 -26.97 -13.65 -1.32
C ASN A 460 -28.31 -14.12 -0.74
N LYS A 461 -29.33 -13.24 -0.70
CA LYS A 461 -30.62 -13.57 -0.08
C LYS A 461 -31.38 -14.66 -0.82
N SER A 462 -31.21 -14.76 -2.13
CA SER A 462 -31.96 -15.70 -2.97
C SER A 462 -31.35 -17.10 -2.95
N THR A 463 -30.02 -17.20 -2.94
CA THR A 463 -29.33 -18.49 -3.02
C THR A 463 -28.84 -19.01 -1.67
N GLY A 464 -28.59 -18.12 -0.70
CA GLY A 464 -28.00 -18.47 0.59
C GLY A 464 -26.50 -18.74 0.55
N GLU A 465 -25.88 -18.69 -0.64
CA GLU A 465 -24.44 -18.70 -0.87
C GLU A 465 -23.82 -17.45 -0.24
N GLY A 466 -22.59 -17.56 0.26
CA GLY A 466 -21.94 -16.44 0.91
C GLY A 466 -20.55 -16.74 1.42
N TYR A 467 -20.02 -15.77 2.15
CA TYR A 467 -18.73 -15.84 2.83
C TYR A 467 -18.88 -15.40 4.29
N THR A 468 -18.09 -15.99 5.17
CA THR A 468 -17.93 -15.56 6.55
C THR A 468 -16.59 -14.85 6.68
N LEU A 469 -16.62 -13.57 7.08
CA LEU A 469 -15.45 -12.82 7.50
C LEU A 469 -15.18 -13.13 8.97
N ILE A 470 -14.03 -13.75 9.20
CA ILE A 470 -13.56 -14.17 10.52
C ILE A 470 -12.32 -13.33 10.85
N PRO A 471 -12.35 -12.56 11.95
CA PRO A 471 -11.16 -11.83 12.39
C PRO A 471 -9.95 -12.74 12.60
N GLY A 472 -8.78 -12.30 12.17
CA GLY A 472 -7.52 -12.95 12.48
C GLY A 472 -7.21 -12.85 13.98
N THR A 473 -6.50 -13.86 14.50
CA THR A 473 -6.14 -13.90 15.93
C THR A 473 -5.17 -12.79 16.34
N ASN A 474 -4.43 -12.23 15.38
CA ASN A 474 -3.40 -11.22 15.63
C ASN A 474 -3.85 -9.81 15.27
N ASP A 475 -5.11 -9.62 14.87
CA ASP A 475 -5.56 -8.38 14.27
C ASP A 475 -5.74 -7.23 15.29
N GLY A 476 -5.47 -7.44 16.58
CA GLY A 476 -5.59 -6.42 17.63
C GLY A 476 -7.02 -5.96 17.90
N SER A 477 -7.24 -4.70 18.26
CA SER A 477 -8.58 -4.07 18.37
C SER A 477 -8.43 -2.55 18.29
N ALA A 478 -9.44 -1.86 17.76
CA ALA A 478 -9.35 -0.42 17.53
C ALA A 478 -9.08 0.35 18.83
N ASP A 479 -8.18 1.33 18.73
CA ASP A 479 -7.93 2.33 19.76
C ASP A 479 -8.49 3.70 19.33
N SER A 480 -8.13 4.76 20.06
CA SER A 480 -8.58 6.12 19.74
C SER A 480 -8.12 6.62 18.37
N PHE A 481 -6.99 6.13 17.84
CA PHE A 481 -6.43 6.54 16.56
C PHE A 481 -6.89 5.63 15.40
N GLY A 482 -7.02 4.33 15.67
CA GLY A 482 -7.50 3.27 14.78
C GLY A 482 -9.01 3.28 14.51
N VAL A 483 -9.77 4.15 15.18
CA VAL A 483 -11.19 4.56 14.98
C VAL A 483 -12.28 3.47 14.89
N GLY A 484 -11.98 2.21 14.59
CA GLY A 484 -12.97 1.13 14.49
C GLY A 484 -12.41 -0.12 13.81
N ASP A 485 -13.20 -1.21 13.86
CA ASP A 485 -12.77 -2.50 13.33
C ASP A 485 -13.47 -2.90 12.02
N VAL A 486 -14.78 -2.65 11.93
CA VAL A 486 -15.58 -3.03 10.74
C VAL A 486 -16.60 -1.96 10.42
N TRP A 487 -16.72 -1.63 9.14
CA TRP A 487 -17.82 -0.82 8.59
C TRP A 487 -18.55 -1.63 7.54
N ILE A 488 -19.87 -1.63 7.61
CA ILE A 488 -20.75 -2.23 6.61
C ILE A 488 -21.47 -1.07 5.95
N LEU A 489 -21.15 -0.82 4.68
CA LEU A 489 -21.58 0.35 3.93
C LEU A 489 -22.37 -0.06 2.70
N ARG A 490 -23.20 0.86 2.19
CA ARG A 490 -23.73 0.71 0.84
C ARG A 490 -22.62 1.00 -0.16
N TYR A 491 -22.58 0.25 -1.27
CA TYR A 491 -21.60 0.53 -2.31
C TYR A 491 -21.77 1.93 -2.93
N HIS A 492 -20.66 2.67 -2.94
CA HIS A 492 -20.43 3.83 -3.81
C HIS A 492 -19.09 3.68 -4.51
N SER A 493 -19.09 3.84 -5.83
CA SER A 493 -17.91 3.71 -6.70
C SER A 493 -16.75 4.64 -6.32
N SER A 494 -17.04 5.81 -5.72
CA SER A 494 -16.04 6.81 -5.35
C SER A 494 -15.33 6.52 -4.02
N GLU A 495 -15.83 5.59 -3.22
CA GLU A 495 -15.36 5.32 -1.85
C GLU A 495 -14.29 4.23 -1.85
N LEU A 496 -13.22 4.45 -2.62
CA LEU A 496 -12.07 3.54 -2.73
C LEU A 496 -11.03 3.75 -1.63
N ASP A 497 -10.97 4.97 -1.11
CA ASP A 497 -10.17 5.45 0.03
C ASP A 497 -10.98 6.58 0.70
N ASP A 498 -10.48 7.15 1.80
CA ASP A 498 -11.13 8.26 2.49
C ASP A 498 -10.64 9.66 2.06
N GLY A 499 -10.03 9.78 0.88
CA GLY A 499 -9.64 11.03 0.26
C GLY A 499 -8.38 11.69 0.83
N GLN A 500 -7.66 11.01 1.73
CA GLN A 500 -6.46 11.56 2.36
C GLN A 500 -5.18 10.88 1.84
N GLY A 501 -4.20 11.70 1.46
CA GLY A 501 -2.86 11.26 1.10
C GLY A 501 -1.90 11.23 2.29
N PHE A 502 -0.61 11.03 2.02
CA PHE A 502 0.44 11.07 3.04
C PHE A 502 0.37 12.36 3.87
N THR A 503 0.54 12.24 5.18
CA THR A 503 0.53 13.38 6.10
C THR A 503 1.10 12.97 7.46
N VAL A 504 1.63 13.95 8.19
CA VAL A 504 2.03 13.87 9.60
C VAL A 504 1.06 14.55 10.55
N ASP A 505 0.01 15.19 10.02
CA ASP A 505 -1.03 15.82 10.85
C ASP A 505 -1.86 14.75 11.54
N VAL A 506 -1.88 14.76 12.89
CA VAL A 506 -2.55 13.75 13.70
C VAL A 506 -4.05 13.60 13.41
N ASN A 507 -4.74 14.66 13.01
CA ASN A 507 -6.17 14.61 12.71
C ASN A 507 -6.41 14.05 11.32
N LYS A 508 -5.55 14.39 10.35
CA LYS A 508 -5.64 13.89 8.97
C LYS A 508 -5.12 12.45 8.84
N ALA A 509 -4.09 12.07 9.60
CA ALA A 509 -3.49 10.73 9.53
C ALA A 509 -4.44 9.62 9.97
N ARG A 510 -5.48 9.93 10.76
CA ARG A 510 -6.52 8.97 11.17
C ARG A 510 -7.35 8.52 9.97
N ALA A 511 -7.89 7.31 10.02
CA ALA A 511 -8.85 6.88 9.02
C ALA A 511 -10.17 7.62 9.24
N ASN A 512 -10.79 8.09 8.17
CA ASN A 512 -12.06 8.82 8.20
C ASN A 512 -13.17 8.06 7.45
N ILE A 513 -13.27 6.75 7.68
CA ILE A 513 -14.29 5.88 7.06
C ILE A 513 -15.69 6.23 7.60
N ASP A 514 -15.79 6.73 8.84
CA ASP A 514 -17.06 7.17 9.45
C ASP A 514 -17.79 8.23 8.61
N LYS A 515 -17.09 9.00 7.77
CA LYS A 515 -17.73 9.98 6.88
C LYS A 515 -18.66 9.35 5.83
N PHE A 516 -18.51 8.04 5.59
CA PHE A 516 -19.37 7.29 4.67
C PHE A 516 -20.64 6.76 5.34
N LEU A 517 -20.72 6.76 6.68
CA LEU A 517 -21.93 6.38 7.42
C LEU A 517 -22.98 7.48 7.29
N ASN A 518 -23.82 7.38 6.26
CA ASN A 518 -24.84 8.37 5.94
C ASN A 518 -26.27 7.86 6.25
N GLY A 519 -26.38 6.63 6.77
CA GLY A 519 -27.63 6.03 7.24
C GLY A 519 -28.38 5.27 6.15
N GLU A 520 -27.71 4.91 5.05
CA GLU A 520 -28.31 4.17 3.96
C GLU A 520 -28.76 2.76 4.35
N PHE A 521 -29.80 2.27 3.67
CA PHE A 521 -30.27 0.90 3.82
C PHE A 521 -29.38 -0.06 3.00
N ILE A 522 -28.96 -1.16 3.61
CA ILE A 522 -27.99 -2.11 3.02
C ILE A 522 -28.57 -3.53 2.80
N ASN A 523 -29.69 -3.89 3.42
CA ASN A 523 -30.22 -5.26 3.34
C ASN A 523 -30.84 -5.55 1.96
N GLY A 524 -30.23 -6.45 1.21
CA GLY A 524 -30.58 -6.76 -0.18
C GLY A 524 -30.00 -5.77 -1.18
N GLN A 525 -29.04 -4.93 -0.77
CA GLN A 525 -28.33 -4.00 -1.64
C GLN A 525 -26.93 -4.54 -1.97
N ASP A 526 -26.20 -3.76 -2.74
CA ASP A 526 -24.76 -3.88 -2.97
C ASP A 526 -24.00 -3.34 -1.74
N VAL A 527 -23.08 -4.14 -1.20
CA VAL A 527 -22.46 -3.89 0.12
C VAL A 527 -20.93 -3.90 0.05
N VAL A 528 -20.33 -2.93 0.73
CA VAL A 528 -18.88 -2.86 0.93
C VAL A 528 -18.60 -3.05 2.41
N ILE A 529 -17.62 -3.90 2.72
CA ILE A 529 -17.11 -4.08 4.06
C ILE A 529 -15.71 -3.48 4.14
N TRP A 530 -15.54 -2.49 5.02
CA TRP A 530 -14.22 -2.12 5.49
C TRP A 530 -13.87 -2.94 6.72
N TYR A 531 -12.68 -3.53 6.74
CA TYR A 531 -12.17 -4.32 7.84
C TYR A 531 -10.80 -3.79 8.24
N SER A 532 -10.52 -3.66 9.53
CA SER A 532 -9.20 -3.24 10.00
C SER A 532 -8.55 -4.25 10.93
N ALA A 533 -7.22 -4.25 10.86
CA ALA A 533 -6.34 -4.86 11.83
C ALA A 533 -5.41 -3.80 12.43
N HIS A 534 -4.99 -4.04 13.67
CA HIS A 534 -4.20 -3.13 14.49
C HIS A 534 -3.04 -3.91 15.10
N PHE A 535 -1.84 -3.65 14.60
CA PHE A 535 -0.63 -4.36 15.00
C PHE A 535 0.21 -3.45 15.90
N VAL A 536 0.44 -3.89 17.14
CA VAL A 536 1.31 -3.20 18.08
C VAL A 536 2.73 -3.66 17.85
N HIS A 537 3.63 -2.70 17.63
CA HIS A 537 5.05 -2.93 17.57
C HIS A 537 5.72 -2.41 18.85
N ASP A 538 6.39 -3.29 19.58
CA ASP A 538 7.05 -2.97 20.85
C ASP A 538 8.32 -3.80 21.03
N GLU A 539 9.47 -3.23 20.68
CA GLU A 539 10.80 -3.84 20.84
C GLU A 539 11.16 -4.15 22.31
N SER A 540 10.44 -3.56 23.27
CA SER A 540 10.67 -3.85 24.70
C SER A 540 9.91 -5.08 25.20
N SER A 541 9.02 -5.64 24.38
CA SER A 541 8.23 -6.82 24.70
C SER A 541 9.06 -8.11 24.54
N GLU A 542 8.96 -9.02 25.51
CA GLU A 542 9.53 -10.37 25.41
C GLU A 542 8.66 -11.32 24.56
N GLU A 543 7.46 -10.89 24.13
CA GLU A 543 6.56 -11.69 23.30
C GLU A 543 6.94 -11.63 21.82
N GLU A 544 7.25 -12.79 21.22
CA GLU A 544 7.41 -12.94 19.78
C GLU A 544 6.03 -12.84 19.10
N ILE A 545 5.62 -11.62 18.73
CA ILE A 545 4.36 -11.38 18.03
C ILE A 545 4.58 -11.64 16.55
N LYS A 546 3.80 -12.56 15.97
CA LYS A 546 3.75 -12.73 14.51
C LYS A 546 3.37 -11.40 13.87
N SER A 547 4.28 -10.82 13.08
CA SER A 547 4.10 -9.53 12.43
C SER A 547 3.18 -9.56 11.21
N VAL A 548 2.22 -10.51 11.17
CA VAL A 548 1.27 -10.69 10.08
C VAL A 548 -0.15 -10.68 10.65
N VAL A 549 -1.00 -9.84 10.04
CA VAL A 549 -2.42 -9.68 10.37
C VAL A 549 -3.29 -9.89 9.15
N GLY A 550 -4.58 -10.12 9.37
CA GLY A 550 -5.60 -10.15 8.32
C GLY A 550 -6.69 -11.18 8.57
N PRO A 551 -7.91 -10.91 8.08
CA PRO A 551 -9.06 -11.78 8.31
C PRO A 551 -8.98 -13.05 7.46
N GLU A 552 -9.84 -13.99 7.76
CA GLU A 552 -10.14 -15.13 6.89
C GLU A 552 -11.53 -14.94 6.28
N LEU A 553 -11.65 -15.11 4.95
CA LEU A 553 -12.91 -15.13 4.24
C LEU A 553 -13.23 -16.57 3.84
N LYS A 554 -14.14 -17.22 4.56
CA LYS A 554 -14.50 -18.63 4.34
C LYS A 554 -15.82 -18.75 3.57
N PRO A 555 -15.89 -19.56 2.49
CA PRO A 555 -17.13 -19.77 1.76
C PRO A 555 -18.16 -20.48 2.65
N ARG A 556 -19.44 -20.19 2.40
CA ARG A 556 -20.59 -20.74 3.11
C ARG A 556 -21.68 -21.06 2.10
N ASN A 557 -22.17 -22.30 2.12
CA ASN A 557 -23.20 -22.80 1.21
C ASN A 557 -22.88 -22.53 -0.28
N TRP A 558 -21.60 -22.60 -0.68
CA TRP A 558 -21.14 -22.26 -2.04
C TRP A 558 -21.34 -23.39 -3.06
#